data_AF-A0AAE4FKI8-F1
#
_entry.id   AF-A0AAE4FKI8-F1
#
_cell.length_a   1.000
_cell.length_b   1.000
_cell.length_c   1.000
_cell.angle_alpha   90.00
_cell.angle_beta   90.00
_cell.angle_gamma   90.00
#
_symmetry.space_group_name_H-M   'P 1'
#
loop_
_entity.id
_entity.type
_entity.pdbx_description
1 polymer ?
#
loop_
_entity_poly.entity_id
_entity_poly.type
_entity_poly.pdbx_seq_one_letter_code
_entity_poly.pdbx_strand_id
1 'polypeptide(L)'
;MGKHKQVYIVLSLTGSNFGHLIKFYTKEPYSHVSLAFDKDLKEMYSFGRKYPNNPFMAGFVKESLDKGAFLKFKNAECTIYSLDISKENYYKLKEIIENFKSESNKYRYNLLGILGVIIGYPLETKYKYFCSQFVSHVLIESGVKLFDKPPGLTTPQDFRIYENKKIVYSGKLNEYKSYNYHF
;
A
#
# COMPACT_ATOMS: atom_id res chain seq x y z
N MET A 1 6.38 -6.31 28.61
CA MET A 1 5.68 -6.37 27.30
C MET A 1 5.85 -5.03 26.58
N GLY A 2 6.45 -5.02 25.38
CA GLY A 2 6.79 -3.77 24.66
C GLY A 2 5.61 -2.83 24.42
N LYS A 3 5.86 -1.52 24.41
CA LYS A 3 4.85 -0.46 24.19
C LYS A 3 4.44 -0.29 22.72
N HIS A 4 5.20 -0.86 21.80
CA HIS A 4 5.04 -0.70 20.36
C HIS A 4 4.77 -2.02 19.64
N LYS A 5 4.22 -1.92 18.43
CA LYS A 5 3.98 -3.00 17.47
C LYS A 5 4.46 -2.54 16.10
N GLN A 6 4.88 -3.48 15.26
CA GLN A 6 5.34 -3.17 13.91
C GLN A 6 4.24 -3.44 12.89
N VAL A 7 4.16 -2.52 11.93
CA VAL A 7 3.48 -2.71 10.64
C VAL A 7 4.48 -2.40 9.54
N TYR A 8 4.17 -2.82 8.32
CA TYR A 8 5.09 -2.70 7.19
C TYR A 8 4.43 -1.99 6.03
N ILE A 9 5.17 -1.10 5.40
CA ILE A 9 4.77 -0.42 4.16
C ILE A 9 5.58 -1.02 3.03
N VAL A 10 4.89 -1.59 2.04
CA VAL A 10 5.51 -2.26 0.91
C VAL A 10 5.29 -1.41 -0.33
N LEU A 11 6.35 -0.81 -0.83
CA LEU A 11 6.38 -0.15 -2.14
C LEU A 11 6.78 -1.16 -3.19
N SER A 12 6.04 -1.23 -4.30
CA SER A 12 6.34 -2.16 -5.39
C SER A 12 6.02 -1.58 -6.77
N LEU A 13 6.74 -2.06 -7.78
CA LEU A 13 6.44 -1.81 -9.19
C LEU A 13 5.66 -2.99 -9.79
N THR A 14 4.34 -2.94 -9.76
CA THR A 14 3.53 -3.99 -10.40
C THR A 14 3.50 -3.76 -11.92
N GLY A 15 4.02 -4.71 -12.70
CA GLY A 15 4.25 -4.64 -14.15
C GLY A 15 2.99 -4.62 -15.02
N SER A 16 1.93 -3.96 -14.56
CA SER A 16 0.74 -3.72 -15.38
C SER A 16 0.96 -2.48 -16.25
N ASN A 17 0.37 -2.46 -17.46
CA ASN A 17 0.42 -1.28 -18.35
C ASN A 17 -0.01 0.02 -17.64
N PHE A 18 -0.86 -0.10 -16.61
CA PHE A 18 -1.29 1.01 -15.75
C PHE A 18 -0.20 1.48 -14.78
N GLY A 19 0.53 0.54 -14.17
CA GLY A 19 1.70 0.87 -13.33
C GLY A 19 2.82 1.54 -14.13
N HIS A 20 3.04 1.10 -15.37
CA HIS A 20 3.99 1.74 -16.29
C HIS A 20 3.57 3.15 -16.70
N LEU A 21 2.28 3.39 -16.95
CA LEU A 21 1.76 4.74 -17.26
C LEU A 21 1.94 5.72 -16.10
N ILE A 22 1.61 5.29 -14.87
CA ILE A 22 1.83 6.10 -13.67
C ILE A 22 3.31 6.39 -13.51
N LYS A 23 4.18 5.37 -13.59
CA LYS A 23 5.64 5.54 -13.49
C LYS A 23 6.19 6.51 -14.54
N PHE A 24 5.73 6.41 -15.78
CA PHE A 24 6.16 7.32 -16.85
C PHE A 24 5.78 8.76 -16.52
N TYR A 25 4.59 8.98 -15.98
CA TYR A 25 4.09 10.31 -15.64
C TYR A 25 4.75 10.89 -14.37
N THR A 26 4.84 10.10 -13.30
CA THR A 26 5.37 10.56 -12.00
C THR A 26 6.90 10.51 -11.93
N LYS A 27 7.56 9.80 -12.86
CA LYS A 27 9.00 9.47 -12.83
C LYS A 27 9.42 8.71 -11.57
N GLU A 28 8.48 8.12 -10.84
CA GLU A 28 8.73 7.41 -9.59
C GLU A 28 9.02 5.92 -9.81
N PRO A 29 9.93 5.32 -9.03
CA PRO A 29 10.31 3.92 -9.20
C PRO A 29 9.20 2.93 -8.82
N TYR A 30 8.23 3.35 -7.99
CA TYR A 30 7.14 2.50 -7.50
C TYR A 30 5.77 3.02 -7.93
N SER A 31 4.86 2.10 -8.23
CA SER A 31 3.49 2.42 -8.67
C SER A 31 2.41 1.88 -7.73
N HIS A 32 2.80 1.16 -6.67
CA HIS A 32 1.88 0.50 -5.74
C HIS A 32 2.38 0.59 -4.29
N VAL A 33 1.42 0.68 -3.37
CA VAL A 33 1.66 0.71 -1.91
C VAL A 33 0.72 -0.27 -1.23
N SER A 34 1.27 -1.13 -0.36
CA SER A 34 0.50 -2.05 0.48
C SER A 34 0.88 -1.90 1.95
N LEU A 35 -0.07 -2.15 2.85
CA LEU A 35 0.12 -2.19 4.30
C LEU A 35 0.13 -3.65 4.78
N ALA A 36 1.14 -4.07 5.53
CA ALA A 36 1.21 -5.41 6.12
C ALA A 36 1.25 -5.36 7.65
N PHE A 37 0.70 -6.39 8.29
CA PHE A 37 0.69 -6.53 9.75
C PHE A 37 1.76 -7.48 10.29
N ASP A 38 2.52 -8.12 9.41
CA ASP A 38 3.51 -9.13 9.74
C ASP A 38 4.76 -9.00 8.85
N LYS A 39 5.93 -9.39 9.39
CA LYS A 39 7.20 -9.32 8.67
C LYS A 39 7.28 -10.26 7.47
N ASP A 40 6.52 -11.35 7.50
CA ASP A 40 6.53 -12.36 6.43
C ASP A 40 5.68 -11.91 5.21
N LEU A 41 5.02 -10.76 5.31
CA LEU A 41 4.10 -10.21 4.31
C LEU A 41 3.02 -11.22 3.88
N LYS A 42 2.58 -12.05 4.83
CA LYS A 42 1.52 -13.04 4.63
C LYS A 42 0.16 -12.37 4.49
N GLU A 43 -0.01 -11.23 5.15
CA GLU A 43 -1.25 -10.48 5.18
C GLU A 43 -1.00 -9.00 4.88
N MET A 44 -1.18 -8.66 3.60
CA MET A 44 -1.10 -7.29 3.10
C MET A 44 -2.47 -6.79 2.65
N TYR A 45 -2.66 -5.47 2.74
CA TYR A 45 -3.87 -4.77 2.32
C TYR A 45 -3.54 -3.59 1.44
N SER A 46 -4.28 -3.45 0.36
CA SER A 46 -4.21 -2.29 -0.52
C SER A 46 -5.51 -2.10 -1.29
N PHE A 47 -5.55 -1.04 -2.09
CA PHE A 47 -6.52 -0.93 -3.18
C PHE A 47 -5.82 -1.26 -4.49
N GLY A 48 -6.35 -2.26 -5.19
CA GLY A 48 -5.73 -2.81 -6.38
C GLY A 48 -6.72 -3.59 -7.22
N ARG A 49 -6.21 -4.25 -8.26
CA ARG A 49 -7.03 -5.09 -9.14
C ARG A 49 -7.49 -6.33 -8.39
N LYS A 50 -8.81 -6.56 -8.32
CA LYS A 50 -9.36 -7.83 -7.84
C LYS A 50 -9.08 -8.97 -8.82
N TYR A 51 -8.98 -8.64 -10.11
CA TYR A 51 -8.58 -9.56 -11.17
C TYR A 51 -7.38 -9.00 -11.94
N PRO A 52 -6.22 -9.71 -12.01
CA PRO A 52 -4.99 -9.19 -12.61
C PRO A 52 -5.15 -8.65 -14.04
N ASN A 53 -6.06 -9.24 -14.81
CA ASN A 53 -6.28 -8.94 -16.23
C ASN A 53 -7.38 -7.89 -16.48
N ASN A 54 -8.15 -7.46 -15.47
CA ASN A 54 -9.20 -6.46 -15.65
C ASN A 54 -8.89 -5.18 -14.82
N PRO A 55 -8.54 -4.05 -15.47
CA PRO A 55 -8.21 -2.80 -14.77
C PRO A 55 -9.43 -2.11 -14.16
N PHE A 56 -10.66 -2.45 -14.58
CA PHE A 56 -11.90 -1.82 -14.12
C PHE A 56 -12.49 -2.52 -12.88
N MET A 57 -12.16 -3.79 -12.65
CA MET A 57 -12.55 -4.53 -11.44
C MET A 57 -11.46 -4.41 -10.36
N ALA A 58 -11.37 -3.22 -9.78
CA ALA A 58 -10.41 -2.90 -8.74
C ALA A 58 -11.12 -2.34 -7.48
N GLY A 59 -10.54 -2.55 -6.31
CA GLY A 59 -11.10 -2.18 -5.01
C GLY A 59 -10.21 -2.67 -3.87
N PHE A 60 -10.77 -2.77 -2.66
CA PHE A 60 -10.05 -3.32 -1.51
C PHE A 60 -9.64 -4.78 -1.75
N VAL A 61 -8.36 -5.09 -1.54
CA VAL A 61 -7.78 -6.42 -1.76
C VAL A 61 -6.92 -6.84 -0.59
N LYS A 62 -6.98 -8.15 -0.28
CA LYS A 62 -5.98 -8.82 0.55
C LYS A 62 -4.93 -9.42 -0.37
N GLU A 63 -3.68 -9.02 -0.16
CA GLU A 63 -2.52 -9.42 -0.94
C GLU A 63 -1.59 -10.29 -0.10
N SER A 64 -0.81 -11.13 -0.78
CA SER A 64 0.29 -11.87 -0.17
C SER A 64 1.34 -12.16 -1.23
N LEU A 65 2.58 -12.41 -0.81
CA LEU A 65 3.68 -12.74 -1.74
C LEU A 65 3.40 -14.00 -2.58
N ASP A 66 2.58 -14.91 -2.06
CA ASP A 66 2.28 -16.21 -2.66
C ASP A 66 1.07 -16.22 -3.59
N LYS A 67 0.36 -15.10 -3.76
CA LYS A 67 -0.92 -15.06 -4.47
C LYS A 67 -1.04 -13.85 -5.39
N GLY A 68 -1.92 -13.98 -6.38
CA GLY A 68 -2.39 -12.86 -7.20
C GLY A 68 -1.28 -12.13 -7.96
N ALA A 69 -1.30 -10.80 -7.89
CA ALA A 69 -0.38 -9.93 -8.63
C ALA A 69 1.09 -10.15 -8.23
N PHE A 70 1.36 -10.35 -6.94
CA PHE A 70 2.73 -10.53 -6.45
C PHE A 70 3.36 -11.85 -6.91
N LEU A 71 2.56 -12.92 -7.05
CA LEU A 71 3.02 -14.16 -7.69
C LEU A 71 3.33 -13.96 -9.19
N LYS A 72 2.50 -13.19 -9.89
CA LYS A 72 2.67 -12.89 -11.33
C LYS A 72 3.87 -11.98 -11.60
N PHE A 73 4.15 -11.03 -10.71
CA PHE A 73 5.22 -10.05 -10.83
C PHE A 73 6.35 -10.30 -9.82
N LYS A 74 6.76 -11.57 -9.69
CA LYS A 74 7.78 -12.00 -8.71
C LYS A 74 9.15 -11.31 -8.84
N ASN A 75 9.51 -10.84 -10.05
CA ASN A 75 10.74 -10.10 -10.31
C ASN A 75 10.57 -8.57 -10.15
N ALA A 76 9.43 -8.10 -9.63
CA ALA A 76 9.20 -6.69 -9.38
C ALA A 76 10.17 -6.18 -8.31
N GLU A 77 10.71 -4.99 -8.56
CA GLU A 77 11.42 -4.23 -7.54
C GLU A 77 10.45 -3.81 -6.44
N CYS A 78 10.89 -3.98 -5.20
CA CYS A 78 10.17 -3.54 -4.02
C CYS A 78 11.10 -2.93 -2.96
N THR A 79 10.51 -2.12 -2.10
CA THR A 79 11.15 -1.66 -0.87
C THR A 79 10.14 -1.80 0.27
N ILE A 80 10.61 -2.35 1.38
CA ILE A 80 9.79 -2.65 2.56
C ILE A 80 10.30 -1.78 3.70
N TYR A 81 9.42 -0.97 4.27
CA TYR A 81 9.69 -0.18 5.47
C TYR A 81 8.99 -0.81 6.66
N SER A 82 9.66 -0.85 7.81
CA SER A 82 9.02 -1.14 9.10
C SER A 82 8.63 0.15 9.78
N LEU A 83 7.45 0.17 10.38
CA LEU A 83 6.93 1.28 11.15
C LEU A 83 6.56 0.80 12.56
N ASP A 84 7.27 1.31 13.56
CA ASP A 84 6.94 1.09 14.97
C ASP A 84 5.82 2.05 15.40
N ILE A 85 4.64 1.50 15.68
CA ILE A 85 3.46 2.26 16.13
C ILE A 85 3.07 1.87 17.55
N SER A 86 2.36 2.74 18.26
CA SER A 86 1.83 2.39 19.59
C SER A 86 0.89 1.19 19.48
N LYS A 87 0.77 0.40 20.56
CA LYS A 87 -0.21 -0.68 20.61
C LYS A 87 -1.64 -0.19 20.34
N GLU A 88 -1.99 0.97 20.87
CA GLU A 88 -3.29 1.58 20.67
C GLU A 88 -3.56 1.83 19.18
N ASN A 89 -2.63 2.51 18.49
CA ASN A 89 -2.75 2.78 17.06
C ASN A 89 -2.79 1.48 16.24
N TYR A 90 -2.02 0.46 16.64
CA TYR A 90 -2.05 -0.86 15.99
C TYR A 90 -3.42 -1.52 16.05
N TYR A 91 -4.08 -1.50 17.22
CA TYR A 91 -5.41 -2.10 17.37
C TYR A 91 -6.49 -1.27 16.66
N LYS A 92 -6.42 0.06 16.70
CA LYS A 92 -7.28 0.94 15.88
C LYS A 92 -7.12 0.65 14.39
N LEU A 93 -5.87 0.55 13.92
CA LEU A 93 -5.57 0.21 12.53
C LEU A 93 -6.16 -1.14 12.13
N LYS A 94 -6.08 -2.16 13.01
CA LYS A 94 -6.73 -3.46 12.76
C LYS A 94 -8.25 -3.33 12.65
N GLU A 95 -8.89 -2.60 13.55
CA GLU A 95 -10.34 -2.39 13.53
C GLU A 95 -10.79 -1.70 12.23
N ILE A 96 -10.08 -0.66 11.81
CA ILE A 96 -10.32 0.02 10.52
C ILE A 96 -10.23 -0.99 9.37
N ILE A 97 -9.20 -1.84 9.36
CA ILE A 97 -9.03 -2.86 8.30
C ILE A 97 -10.16 -3.90 8.32
N GLU A 98 -10.65 -4.32 9.49
CA GLU A 98 -11.81 -5.21 9.58
C GLU A 98 -13.08 -4.57 9.02
N ASN A 99 -13.28 -3.27 9.22
CA ASN A 99 -14.38 -2.53 8.59
C ASN A 99 -14.26 -2.48 7.06
N PHE A 100 -13.04 -2.30 6.53
CA PHE A 100 -12.81 -2.40 5.08
C PHE A 100 -13.08 -3.81 4.53
N LYS A 101 -12.78 -4.86 5.30
CA LYS A 101 -13.08 -6.26 4.93
C LYS A 101 -14.58 -6.54 4.90
N SER A 102 -15.30 -6.18 5.95
CA SER A 102 -16.74 -6.44 6.07
C SER A 102 -17.53 -5.72 4.97
N GLU A 103 -17.05 -4.57 4.52
CA GLU A 103 -17.66 -3.79 3.44
C GLU A 103 -16.92 -3.88 2.09
N SER A 104 -16.04 -4.88 1.91
CA SER A 104 -15.16 -5.02 0.73
C SER A 104 -15.89 -5.02 -0.63
N ASN A 105 -17.18 -5.38 -0.64
CA ASN A 105 -18.05 -5.37 -1.82
C ASN A 105 -18.54 -3.96 -2.20
N LYS A 106 -18.52 -2.99 -1.29
CA LYS A 106 -18.89 -1.58 -1.55
C LYS A 106 -17.75 -0.81 -2.21
N TYR A 107 -16.51 -1.14 -1.85
CA TYR A 107 -15.33 -0.42 -2.31
C TYR A 107 -14.98 -0.68 -3.78
N ARG A 108 -14.58 0.39 -4.48
CA ARG A 108 -14.09 0.38 -5.87
C ARG A 108 -12.78 1.18 -5.95
N TYR A 109 -12.07 1.05 -7.06
CA TYR A 109 -10.84 1.79 -7.28
C TYR A 109 -11.12 3.21 -7.78
N ASN A 110 -10.38 4.19 -7.27
CA ASN A 110 -10.56 5.60 -7.64
C ASN A 110 -9.69 6.00 -8.85
N LEU A 111 -10.07 5.54 -10.04
CA LEU A 111 -9.34 5.85 -11.26
C LEU A 111 -9.33 7.35 -11.58
N LEU A 112 -10.46 8.04 -11.39
CA LEU A 112 -10.54 9.50 -11.56
C LEU A 112 -9.72 10.25 -10.51
N GLY A 113 -9.63 9.71 -9.29
CA GLY A 113 -8.74 10.22 -8.23
C GLY A 113 -7.29 10.32 -8.67
N ILE A 114 -6.80 9.40 -9.51
CA ILE A 114 -5.42 9.46 -10.02
C ILE A 114 -5.23 10.64 -10.98
N LEU A 115 -6.22 10.95 -11.82
CA LEU A 115 -6.21 12.18 -12.62
C LEU A 115 -6.26 13.42 -11.74
N GLY A 116 -7.04 13.38 -10.65
CA GLY A 116 -7.06 14.41 -9.63
C GLY A 116 -5.69 14.68 -9.01
N VAL A 117 -4.98 13.63 -8.58
CA VAL A 117 -3.60 13.72 -8.06
C VAL A 117 -2.67 14.41 -9.06
N ILE A 118 -2.78 14.04 -10.34
CA ILE A 118 -1.97 14.61 -11.42
C ILE A 118 -2.18 16.13 -11.55
N ILE A 119 -3.41 16.61 -11.44
CA ILE A 119 -3.75 18.04 -11.52
C ILE A 119 -3.76 18.76 -10.16
N GLY A 120 -3.36 18.08 -9.07
CA GLY A 120 -3.32 18.63 -7.72
C GLY A 120 -4.68 18.82 -7.03
N TYR A 121 -5.73 18.14 -7.50
CA TYR A 121 -7.10 18.28 -6.98
C TYR A 121 -7.62 16.96 -6.36
N PRO A 122 -7.94 16.92 -5.05
CA PRO A 122 -8.39 15.69 -4.40
C PRO A 122 -9.82 15.33 -4.80
N LEU A 123 -9.97 14.33 -5.67
CA LEU A 123 -11.26 13.75 -6.03
C LEU A 123 -11.61 12.58 -5.12
N GLU A 124 -12.03 12.88 -3.90
CA GLU A 124 -12.40 11.85 -2.92
C GLU A 124 -13.87 11.43 -3.06
N THR A 125 -14.12 10.13 -2.94
CA THR A 125 -15.49 9.60 -2.84
C THR A 125 -15.52 8.50 -1.79
N LYS A 126 -16.60 8.43 -1.01
CA LYS A 126 -16.72 7.57 0.20
C LYS A 126 -16.25 6.12 0.02
N TYR A 127 -16.47 5.52 -1.14
CA TYR A 127 -16.16 4.11 -1.42
C TYR A 127 -15.12 3.92 -2.52
N LYS A 128 -14.37 4.95 -2.91
CA LYS A 128 -13.30 4.80 -3.90
C LYS A 128 -11.96 5.30 -3.37
N TYR A 129 -10.99 4.40 -3.39
CA TYR A 129 -9.60 4.69 -3.03
C TYR A 129 -8.65 4.18 -4.11
N PHE A 130 -7.47 4.79 -4.24
CA PHE A 130 -6.30 4.17 -4.85
C PHE A 130 -5.30 3.75 -3.75
N CYS A 131 -4.26 3.00 -4.10
CA CYS A 131 -3.39 2.31 -3.13
C CYS A 131 -2.77 3.25 -2.09
N SER A 132 -2.11 4.33 -2.51
CA SER A 132 -1.48 5.30 -1.61
C SER A 132 -2.48 6.11 -0.79
N GLN A 133 -3.63 6.48 -1.36
CA GLN A 133 -4.73 7.13 -0.61
C GLN A 133 -5.24 6.23 0.50
N PHE A 134 -5.50 4.96 0.20
CA PHE A 134 -5.97 3.99 1.19
C PHE A 134 -4.99 3.84 2.35
N VAL A 135 -3.70 3.59 2.06
CA VAL A 135 -2.69 3.40 3.10
C VAL A 135 -2.55 4.67 3.95
N SER A 136 -2.56 5.86 3.32
CA SER A 136 -2.52 7.13 4.04
C SER A 136 -3.75 7.33 4.93
N HIS A 137 -4.94 7.01 4.42
CA HIS A 137 -6.19 7.16 5.14
C HIS A 137 -6.22 6.28 6.40
N VAL A 138 -5.96 4.98 6.28
CA VAL A 138 -6.02 4.07 7.44
C VAL A 138 -4.96 4.38 8.49
N LEU A 139 -3.76 4.85 8.08
CA LEU A 139 -2.73 5.28 9.01
C LEU A 139 -3.20 6.52 9.79
N ILE A 140 -3.68 7.55 9.10
CA ILE A 140 -4.16 8.80 9.73
C ILE A 140 -5.33 8.51 10.68
N GLU A 141 -6.34 7.75 10.24
CA GLU A 141 -7.48 7.35 11.08
C GLU A 141 -7.06 6.53 12.30
N SER A 142 -5.96 5.76 12.20
CA SER A 142 -5.39 5.03 13.35
C SER A 142 -4.55 5.90 14.28
N GLY A 143 -4.39 7.20 13.99
CA GLY A 143 -3.55 8.13 14.76
C GLY A 143 -2.07 8.13 14.37
N VAL A 144 -1.73 7.65 13.17
CA VAL A 144 -0.36 7.55 12.65
C VAL A 144 -0.19 8.49 11.46
N LYS A 145 0.52 9.60 11.66
CA LYS A 145 0.80 10.59 10.62
C LYS A 145 2.27 10.48 10.19
N LEU A 146 2.51 10.15 8.92
CA LEU A 146 3.86 10.04 8.35
C LEU A 146 4.33 11.33 7.66
N PHE A 147 3.40 12.10 7.10
CA PHE A 147 3.66 13.33 6.37
C PHE A 147 2.41 14.23 6.39
N ASP A 148 2.58 15.51 6.11
CA ASP A 148 1.50 16.50 6.11
C ASP A 148 0.88 16.64 4.71
N LYS A 149 0.08 15.65 4.32
CA LYS A 149 -0.59 15.60 3.02
C LYS A 149 -1.94 14.90 3.14
N PRO A 150 -3.01 15.39 2.50
CA PRO A 150 -4.29 14.69 2.51
C PRO A 150 -4.19 13.34 1.77
N PRO A 151 -4.93 12.30 2.24
CA PRO A 151 -4.94 10.99 1.58
C PRO A 151 -5.20 11.07 0.08
N GLY A 152 -6.20 11.86 -0.37
CA GLY A 152 -6.57 11.99 -1.77
C GLY A 152 -5.50 12.57 -2.70
N LEU A 153 -4.42 13.14 -2.16
CA LEU A 153 -3.25 13.62 -2.92
C LEU A 153 -1.98 12.81 -2.67
N THR A 154 -2.05 11.78 -1.82
CA THR A 154 -0.88 11.01 -1.43
C THR A 154 -0.44 10.07 -2.54
N THR A 155 0.86 10.02 -2.82
CA THR A 155 1.48 9.20 -3.87
C THR A 155 2.45 8.19 -3.25
N PRO A 156 2.87 7.15 -3.99
CA PRO A 156 3.93 6.25 -3.54
C PRO A 156 5.24 6.97 -3.20
N GLN A 157 5.52 8.12 -3.83
CA GLN A 157 6.70 8.94 -3.54
C GLN A 157 6.70 9.45 -2.11
N ASP A 158 5.55 9.88 -1.60
CA ASP A 158 5.45 10.43 -0.25
C ASP A 158 5.87 9.37 0.80
N PHE A 159 5.47 8.12 0.59
CA PHE A 159 5.93 6.97 1.37
C PHE A 159 7.40 6.60 1.14
N ARG A 160 7.99 6.94 -0.01
CA ARG A 160 9.40 6.70 -0.30
C ARG A 160 10.30 7.73 0.37
N ILE A 161 9.89 9.00 0.42
CA ILE A 161 10.75 10.10 0.82
C ILE A 161 10.56 10.56 2.27
N TYR A 162 9.50 10.13 2.96
CA TYR A 162 9.28 10.54 4.36
C TYR A 162 10.49 10.25 5.27
N GLU A 163 10.66 11.10 6.27
CA GLU A 163 11.79 11.08 7.19
C GLU A 163 11.71 9.93 8.21
N ASN A 164 12.85 9.53 8.77
CA ASN A 164 12.92 8.50 9.83
C ASN A 164 12.34 7.12 9.47
N LYS A 165 12.18 6.82 8.17
CA LYS A 165 11.80 5.50 7.68
C LYS A 165 12.88 4.47 7.97
N LYS A 166 12.48 3.30 8.48
CA LYS A 166 13.38 2.16 8.68
C LYS A 166 13.21 1.17 7.54
N ILE A 167 14.24 1.07 6.69
CA ILE A 167 14.27 0.12 5.57
C ILE A 167 14.55 -1.28 6.11
N VAL A 168 13.65 -2.22 5.82
CA VAL A 168 13.81 -3.65 6.13
C VAL A 168 14.47 -4.38 4.96
N TYR A 169 14.05 -4.05 3.74
CA TYR A 169 14.53 -4.69 2.52
C TYR A 169 14.34 -3.78 1.31
N SER A 170 15.24 -3.87 0.33
CA SER A 170 15.09 -3.28 -0.99
C SER A 170 15.71 -4.20 -2.03
N GLY A 171 14.96 -4.54 -3.08
CA GLY A 171 15.40 -5.46 -4.13
C GLY A 171 14.21 -6.17 -4.77
N LYS A 172 14.44 -7.34 -5.36
CA LYS A 172 13.38 -8.10 -6.01
C LYS A 172 12.49 -8.80 -5.00
N LEU A 173 11.18 -8.72 -5.23
CA LEU A 173 10.18 -9.28 -4.33
C LEU A 173 10.36 -10.79 -4.04
N ASN A 174 10.76 -11.58 -5.03
CA ASN A 174 11.00 -13.02 -4.87
C ASN A 174 12.20 -13.36 -3.99
N GLU A 175 13.15 -12.44 -3.81
CA GLU A 175 14.33 -12.63 -2.98
C GLU A 175 14.05 -12.29 -1.50
N TYR A 176 12.99 -11.50 -1.23
CA TYR A 176 12.62 -11.12 0.14
C TYR A 176 12.36 -12.30 1.07
N LYS A 177 11.70 -13.36 0.55
CA LYS A 177 11.43 -14.56 1.35
C LYS A 177 12.71 -15.18 1.87
N SER A 178 13.68 -15.43 0.98
CA SER A 178 14.97 -15.96 1.37
C SER A 178 15.69 -15.02 2.35
N TYR A 179 15.68 -13.72 2.07
CA TYR A 179 16.27 -12.70 2.96
C TYR A 179 15.70 -12.75 4.40
N ASN A 180 14.37 -12.84 4.55
CA ASN A 180 13.71 -12.84 5.86
C ASN A 180 13.91 -14.13 6.69
N TYR A 181 14.42 -15.21 6.10
CA TYR A 181 14.74 -16.46 6.82
C TYR A 181 16.23 -16.63 7.13
N HIS A 182 17.10 -15.70 6.68
CA HIS A 182 18.53 -15.72 6.97
C HIS A 182 18.95 -14.83 8.16
N PHE A 183 17.97 -14.22 8.85
CA PHE A 183 18.11 -13.44 10.08
C PHE A 183 16.98 -13.76 11.05
#